data_AF-A0A7V1K3X0-F1
#
_entry.id   AF-A0A7V1K3X0-F1
#
_cell.length_a   1.000
_cell.length_b   1.000
_cell.length_c   1.000
_cell.angle_alpha   90.00
_cell.angle_beta   90.00
_cell.angle_gamma   90.00
#
_symmetry.space_group_name_H-M   'P 1'
#
loop_
_entity.id
_entity.type
_entity.pdbx_description
1 polymer ?
#
loop_
_entity_poly.entity_id
_entity_poly.type
_entity_poly.pdbx_seq_one_letter_code
_entity_poly.pdbx_strand_id
1 'polypeptide(L)'
;MRRKLLFITLTIFILLGTSLSAKTFRYGQVKSMPLSVEKDYYIWRFLNQKSTSASQAKAIIGDAKYLNKKLKVAYKKKTGQTARIPKRKPGPQRNITDWKAKSNANKSFKYGIKMVEKNNLGKAAQHFNAAYRQYTDRWEKDKSLFWLYMVTKNKSHLNKLKKSYHINMYTLLAADMTKSQYPRTIITPSISKDSVYRIDEKNPIHWAEIKARMNLPSTDLEDLANMCESKATVGMHTYLLARACNYKKSYFPKPYRRQMRRFSKERQALIYAIARQESRFVPASVSRSFALGMMQFMPFLIDHVAKKKGQHIDYDDIFNPRKAIEYADYHLDYLNKWLYHPLFVAYAYNGGIGFTKRLIKNKRYFRKGAFEPYLSMEKMTNIEAREYGKRVLTNYVVYLNKLGKPTRLLPFIEQLTTPSKTDRFRN
;
A
#
# COMPACT_ATOMS: atom_id res chain seq x y z
N MET A 1 -7.84 69.30 34.87
CA MET A 1 -8.51 68.92 33.60
C MET A 1 -7.71 67.83 32.89
N ARG A 2 -8.13 66.56 33.01
CA ARG A 2 -7.50 65.40 32.34
C ARG A 2 -8.06 65.28 30.92
N ARG A 3 -7.23 65.42 29.88
CA ARG A 3 -7.56 65.01 28.50
C ARG A 3 -7.10 63.56 28.30
N LYS A 4 -8.05 62.64 28.11
CA LYS A 4 -7.79 61.26 27.68
C LYS A 4 -7.54 61.27 26.17
N LEU A 5 -6.34 60.89 25.73
CA LEU A 5 -6.05 60.56 24.33
C LEU A 5 -6.45 59.11 24.09
N LEU A 6 -7.43 58.88 23.22
CA LEU A 6 -7.81 57.55 22.73
C LEU A 6 -6.85 57.17 21.58
N PHE A 7 -5.95 56.22 21.81
CA PHE A 7 -5.20 55.58 20.73
C PHE A 7 -6.03 54.45 20.15
N ILE A 8 -6.59 54.67 18.95
CA ILE A 8 -7.18 53.61 18.12
C ILE A 8 -6.06 53.09 17.21
N THR A 9 -5.44 51.98 17.59
CA THR A 9 -4.54 51.24 16.69
C THR A 9 -5.40 50.38 15.75
N LEU A 10 -5.55 50.84 14.52
CA LEU A 10 -6.17 50.10 13.43
C LEU A 10 -5.15 49.08 12.88
N THR A 11 -5.15 47.87 13.41
CA THR A 11 -4.31 46.77 12.90
C THR A 11 -4.96 46.20 11.63
N ILE A 12 -4.53 46.68 10.46
CA ILE A 12 -4.91 46.11 9.17
C ILE A 12 -4.21 44.74 9.04
N PHE A 13 -4.94 43.67 9.34
CA PHE A 13 -4.54 42.32 8.95
C PHE A 13 -4.70 42.19 7.42
N ILE A 14 -3.61 42.40 6.68
CA ILE A 14 -3.55 42.00 5.28
C ILE A 14 -3.47 40.47 5.23
N LEU A 15 -4.65 39.84 5.19
CA LEU A 15 -4.80 38.45 4.77
C LEU A 15 -4.53 38.41 3.26
N LEU A 16 -3.26 38.30 2.88
CA LEU A 16 -2.85 37.84 1.54
C LEU A 16 -3.24 36.36 1.41
N GLY A 17 -4.53 36.10 1.24
CA GLY A 17 -5.05 34.82 0.80
C GLY A 17 -4.68 34.64 -0.66
N THR A 18 -3.49 34.10 -0.94
CA THR A 18 -3.22 33.54 -2.26
C THR A 18 -4.19 32.39 -2.46
N SER A 19 -5.26 32.63 -3.23
CA SER A 19 -6.10 31.56 -3.74
C SER A 19 -5.21 30.69 -4.63
N LEU A 20 -4.65 29.60 -4.09
CA LEU A 20 -3.96 28.62 -4.92
C LEU A 20 -5.00 28.00 -5.86
N SER A 21 -5.04 28.49 -7.10
CA SER A 21 -5.74 27.82 -8.18
C SER A 21 -5.16 26.42 -8.34
N ALA A 22 -6.02 25.43 -8.59
CA ALA A 22 -5.58 24.10 -8.97
C ALA A 22 -4.61 24.20 -10.17
N LYS A 23 -3.54 23.41 -10.12
CA LYS A 23 -2.53 23.36 -11.17
C LYS A 23 -3.16 22.96 -12.50
N THR A 24 -2.93 23.77 -13.53
CA THR A 24 -3.42 23.54 -14.90
C THR A 24 -2.34 22.96 -15.79
N PHE A 25 -2.72 22.15 -16.78
CA PHE A 25 -1.78 21.49 -17.68
C PHE A 25 -2.02 21.91 -19.13
N ARG A 26 -0.92 22.16 -19.87
CA ARG A 26 -0.99 22.44 -21.31
C ARG A 26 -1.04 21.12 -22.10
N TYR A 27 -1.72 21.10 -23.24
CA TYR A 27 -1.81 19.91 -24.09
C TYR A 27 -0.40 19.37 -24.46
N GLY A 28 0.50 20.25 -24.93
CA GLY A 28 1.86 19.87 -25.30
C GLY A 28 2.66 19.26 -24.14
N GLN A 29 2.47 19.79 -22.93
CA GLN A 29 3.11 19.28 -21.70
C GLN A 29 2.64 17.86 -21.37
N VAL A 30 1.34 17.58 -21.49
CA VAL A 30 0.82 16.22 -21.21
C VAL A 30 1.21 15.27 -22.33
N LYS A 31 1.20 15.73 -23.59
CA LYS A 31 1.56 14.93 -24.77
C LYS A 31 3.00 14.43 -24.70
N SER A 32 3.95 15.25 -24.27
CA SER A 32 5.38 14.89 -24.21
C SER A 32 5.72 13.88 -23.11
N MET A 33 4.82 13.63 -22.15
CA MET A 33 5.06 12.65 -21.08
C MET A 33 5.20 11.23 -21.63
N PRO A 34 6.04 10.38 -21.01
CA PRO A 34 6.22 8.99 -21.42
C PRO A 34 4.97 8.14 -21.10
N LEU A 35 4.69 7.15 -21.95
CA LEU A 35 3.55 6.26 -21.80
C LEU A 35 3.57 5.50 -20.46
N SER A 36 2.70 5.90 -19.53
CA SER A 36 2.75 5.45 -18.14
C SER A 36 1.40 5.64 -17.44
N VAL A 37 1.26 5.04 -16.24
CA VAL A 37 0.09 5.28 -15.38
C VAL A 37 0.11 6.72 -14.85
N GLU A 38 1.30 7.29 -14.69
CA GLU A 38 1.51 8.68 -14.32
C GLU A 38 1.03 9.63 -15.42
N LYS A 39 1.32 9.34 -16.69
CA LYS A 39 0.72 10.06 -17.83
C LYS A 39 -0.80 9.93 -17.83
N ASP A 40 -1.35 8.75 -17.57
CA ASP A 40 -2.81 8.55 -17.47
C ASP A 40 -3.45 9.46 -16.41
N TYR A 41 -2.78 9.65 -15.28
CA TYR A 41 -3.22 10.56 -14.24
C TYR A 41 -3.22 12.01 -14.74
N TYR A 42 -2.17 12.45 -15.43
CA TYR A 42 -2.13 13.81 -15.99
C TYR A 42 -3.10 14.01 -17.15
N ILE A 43 -3.38 12.98 -17.97
CA ILE A 43 -4.48 13.01 -18.94
C ILE A 43 -5.80 13.20 -18.19
N TRP A 44 -6.04 12.48 -17.09
CA TRP A 44 -7.26 12.68 -16.30
C TRP A 44 -7.35 14.09 -15.70
N ARG A 45 -6.26 14.64 -15.16
CA ARG A 45 -6.20 16.03 -14.68
C ARG A 45 -6.54 17.01 -15.81
N PHE A 46 -5.88 16.85 -16.96
CA PHE A 46 -6.10 17.67 -18.16
C PHE A 46 -7.54 17.58 -18.66
N LEU A 47 -8.17 16.41 -18.69
CA LEU A 47 -9.56 16.29 -19.10
C LEU A 47 -10.55 16.96 -18.13
N ASN A 48 -10.19 17.15 -16.86
CA ASN A 48 -11.09 17.76 -15.87
C ASN A 48 -10.95 19.29 -15.77
N GLN A 49 -9.89 19.90 -16.31
CA GLN A 49 -9.77 21.36 -16.28
C GLN A 49 -10.77 22.02 -17.25
N LYS A 50 -11.24 23.22 -16.90
CA LYS A 50 -12.24 23.96 -17.70
C LYS A 50 -11.72 24.27 -19.11
N SER A 51 -10.46 24.68 -19.23
CA SER A 51 -9.80 25.10 -20.48
C SER A 51 -9.57 23.99 -21.52
N THR A 52 -9.75 22.72 -21.17
CA THR A 52 -9.57 21.63 -22.15
C THR A 52 -10.77 21.51 -23.08
N SER A 53 -10.51 21.67 -24.38
CA SER A 53 -11.52 21.56 -25.44
C SER A 53 -11.82 20.09 -25.79
N ALA A 54 -12.97 19.86 -26.43
CA ALA A 54 -13.34 18.52 -26.92
C ALA A 54 -12.35 17.99 -27.96
N SER A 55 -11.79 18.87 -28.81
CA SER A 55 -10.77 18.49 -29.81
C SER A 55 -9.48 18.02 -29.14
N GLN A 56 -8.97 18.77 -28.15
CA GLN A 56 -7.79 18.35 -27.37
C GLN A 56 -8.03 17.04 -26.63
N ALA A 57 -9.22 16.86 -26.06
CA ALA A 57 -9.60 15.62 -25.38
C ALA A 57 -9.59 14.40 -26.32
N LYS A 58 -10.16 14.55 -27.53
CA LYS A 58 -10.11 13.51 -28.59
C LYS A 58 -8.67 13.20 -28.99
N ALA A 59 -7.82 14.23 -29.15
CA ALA A 59 -6.44 14.06 -29.57
C ALA A 59 -5.55 13.37 -28.52
N ILE A 60 -5.78 13.60 -27.22
CA ILE A 60 -4.88 13.10 -26.17
C ILE A 60 -5.26 11.70 -25.65
N ILE A 61 -6.52 11.26 -25.79
CA ILE A 61 -6.97 10.02 -25.13
C ILE A 61 -6.21 8.78 -25.60
N GLY A 62 -5.78 8.75 -26.87
CA GLY A 62 -5.00 7.65 -27.46
C GLY A 62 -3.63 7.44 -26.79
N ASP A 63 -3.10 8.47 -26.12
CA ASP A 63 -1.83 8.43 -25.40
C ASP A 63 -1.94 7.72 -24.05
N ALA A 64 -3.16 7.43 -23.57
CA ALA A 64 -3.32 6.75 -22.29
C ALA A 64 -2.82 5.30 -22.35
N LYS A 65 -2.13 4.83 -21.30
CA LYS A 65 -1.70 3.46 -21.07
C LYS A 65 -2.87 2.54 -20.74
N TYR A 66 -3.75 2.98 -19.84
CA TYR A 66 -4.93 2.23 -19.41
C TYR A 66 -6.16 3.13 -19.29
N LEU A 67 -7.33 2.61 -19.69
CA LEU A 67 -8.61 3.29 -19.47
C LEU A 67 -9.30 2.80 -18.19
N ASN A 68 -9.03 3.50 -17.07
CA ASN A 68 -9.82 3.30 -15.84
C ASN A 68 -11.18 4.02 -15.91
N LYS A 69 -12.05 3.79 -14.91
CA LYS A 69 -13.38 4.43 -14.84
C LYS A 69 -13.30 5.97 -14.83
N LYS A 70 -12.35 6.55 -14.11
CA LYS A 70 -12.19 8.02 -13.98
C LYS A 70 -11.86 8.67 -15.32
N LEU A 71 -10.93 8.09 -16.09
CA LEU A 71 -10.59 8.57 -17.44
C LEU A 71 -11.77 8.47 -18.39
N LYS A 72 -12.46 7.32 -18.41
CA LYS A 72 -13.65 7.13 -19.26
C LYS A 72 -14.73 8.18 -18.97
N VAL A 73 -14.99 8.46 -17.68
CA VAL A 73 -15.98 9.47 -17.27
C VAL A 73 -15.53 10.87 -17.66
N ALA A 74 -14.28 11.25 -17.38
CA ALA A 74 -13.76 12.57 -17.73
C ALA A 74 -13.78 12.81 -19.25
N TYR A 75 -13.38 11.81 -20.03
CA TYR A 75 -13.44 11.85 -21.49
C TYR A 75 -14.86 11.99 -22.02
N LYS A 76 -15.80 11.17 -21.54
CA LYS A 76 -17.21 11.24 -21.95
C LYS A 76 -17.82 12.60 -21.61
N LYS A 77 -17.51 13.16 -20.43
CA LYS A 77 -17.97 14.49 -20.02
C LYS A 77 -17.46 15.60 -20.97
N LYS A 78 -16.25 15.47 -21.51
CA LYS A 78 -15.66 16.47 -22.41
C LYS A 78 -16.05 16.34 -23.87
N THR A 79 -16.37 15.13 -24.33
CA THR A 79 -16.53 14.83 -25.77
C THR A 79 -17.91 14.29 -26.14
N GLY A 80 -18.71 13.84 -25.18
CA GLY A 80 -19.93 13.07 -25.41
C GLY A 80 -19.68 11.60 -25.81
N GLN A 81 -18.43 11.20 -26.07
CA GLN A 81 -18.09 9.92 -26.68
C GLN A 81 -17.52 8.91 -25.69
N THR A 82 -17.51 7.64 -26.09
CA THR A 82 -16.86 6.56 -25.34
C THR A 82 -15.37 6.52 -25.65
N ALA A 83 -14.53 6.61 -24.62
CA ALA A 83 -13.07 6.55 -24.78
C ALA A 83 -12.61 5.20 -25.34
N ARG A 84 -11.71 5.25 -26.34
CA ARG A 84 -11.00 4.10 -26.88
C ARG A 84 -9.50 4.41 -26.93
N ILE A 85 -8.67 3.40 -26.67
CA ILE A 85 -7.21 3.49 -26.81
C ILE A 85 -6.70 2.44 -27.79
N PRO A 86 -5.57 2.66 -28.47
CA PRO A 86 -4.97 1.67 -29.35
C PRO A 86 -4.74 0.33 -28.64
N LYS A 87 -5.03 -0.79 -29.32
CA LYS A 87 -4.63 -2.12 -28.85
C LYS A 87 -3.10 -2.18 -28.85
N ARG A 88 -2.49 -2.38 -27.68
CA ARG A 88 -1.05 -2.58 -27.56
C ARG A 88 -0.75 -4.07 -27.41
N LYS A 89 0.30 -4.56 -28.09
CA LYS A 89 0.78 -5.94 -27.88
C LYS A 89 1.05 -6.12 -26.38
N PRO A 90 0.57 -7.19 -25.74
CA PRO A 90 0.93 -7.48 -24.36
C PRO A 90 2.46 -7.54 -24.27
N GLY A 91 3.03 -7.01 -23.19
CA GLY A 91 4.44 -7.24 -22.87
C GLY A 91 4.73 -8.74 -22.72
N PRO A 92 6.00 -9.15 -22.52
CA PRO A 92 6.38 -10.56 -22.45
C PRO A 92 5.37 -11.35 -21.60
N GLN A 93 4.73 -12.33 -22.24
CA GLN A 93 3.70 -13.16 -21.61
C GLN A 93 4.32 -13.79 -20.36
N ARG A 94 3.68 -13.62 -19.20
CA ARG A 94 3.93 -14.53 -18.08
C ARG A 94 3.71 -15.94 -18.60
N ASN A 95 4.66 -16.84 -18.37
CA ASN A 95 4.57 -18.23 -18.83
C ASN A 95 3.18 -18.80 -18.53
N ILE A 96 2.47 -19.23 -19.56
CA ILE A 96 1.08 -19.71 -19.48
C ILE A 96 0.94 -20.85 -18.46
N THR A 97 2.01 -21.65 -18.33
CA THR A 97 2.17 -22.73 -17.35
C THR A 97 2.08 -22.24 -15.90
N ASP A 98 2.68 -21.09 -15.57
CA ASP A 98 2.71 -20.53 -14.21
C ASP A 98 1.33 -20.08 -13.73
N TRP A 99 0.52 -19.49 -14.63
CA TRP A 99 -0.83 -19.07 -14.28
C TRP A 99 -1.76 -20.26 -14.01
N LYS A 100 -1.69 -21.32 -14.85
CA LYS A 100 -2.49 -22.54 -14.66
C LYS A 100 -2.15 -23.20 -13.33
N ALA A 101 -0.86 -23.37 -13.04
CA ALA A 101 -0.37 -23.93 -11.78
C ALA A 101 -0.86 -23.12 -10.57
N LYS A 102 -0.75 -21.78 -10.62
CA LYS A 102 -1.24 -20.90 -9.56
C LYS A 102 -2.76 -20.99 -9.37
N SER A 103 -3.52 -21.05 -10.46
CA SER A 103 -4.98 -21.20 -10.41
C SER A 103 -5.39 -22.52 -9.73
N ASN A 104 -4.74 -23.62 -10.11
CA ASN A 104 -4.99 -24.93 -9.50
C ASN A 104 -4.58 -24.96 -8.04
N ALA A 105 -3.43 -24.39 -7.68
CA ALA A 105 -2.99 -24.26 -6.29
C ALA A 105 -3.99 -23.45 -5.44
N ASN A 106 -4.53 -22.35 -5.97
CA ASN A 106 -5.57 -21.56 -5.31
C ASN A 106 -6.85 -22.39 -5.06
N LYS A 107 -7.28 -23.19 -6.04
CA LYS A 107 -8.42 -24.10 -5.89
C LYS A 107 -8.15 -25.11 -4.78
N SER A 108 -7.00 -25.79 -4.80
CA SER A 108 -6.59 -26.74 -3.76
C SER A 108 -6.58 -26.08 -2.38
N PHE A 109 -5.97 -24.90 -2.24
CA PHE A 109 -5.93 -24.19 -0.96
C PHE A 109 -7.34 -23.84 -0.46
N LYS A 110 -8.23 -23.35 -1.33
CA LYS A 110 -9.63 -23.05 -0.99
C LYS A 110 -10.39 -24.30 -0.54
N TYR A 111 -10.17 -25.44 -1.19
CA TYR A 111 -10.74 -26.72 -0.74
C TYR A 111 -10.19 -27.17 0.61
N GLY A 112 -8.90 -26.95 0.87
CA GLY A 112 -8.29 -27.17 2.18
C GLY A 112 -9.02 -26.40 3.28
N ILE A 113 -9.26 -25.09 3.08
CA ILE A 113 -10.04 -24.26 4.02
C ILE A 113 -11.46 -24.81 4.21
N LYS A 114 -12.15 -25.22 3.13
CA LYS A 114 -13.50 -25.83 3.22
C LYS A 114 -13.48 -27.13 4.03
N MET A 115 -12.42 -27.93 3.96
CA MET A 115 -12.29 -29.16 4.76
C MET A 115 -11.99 -28.84 6.24
N VAL A 116 -11.24 -27.78 6.54
CA VAL A 116 -11.09 -27.27 7.92
C VAL A 116 -12.44 -26.89 8.52
N GLU A 117 -13.29 -26.19 7.76
CA GLU A 117 -14.64 -25.82 8.22
C GLU A 117 -15.54 -27.05 8.49
N LYS A 118 -15.28 -28.17 7.80
CA LYS A 118 -15.97 -29.45 8.00
C LYS A 118 -15.30 -30.35 9.04
N ASN A 119 -14.28 -29.84 9.75
CA ASN A 119 -13.44 -30.60 10.68
C ASN A 119 -12.76 -31.85 10.07
N ASN A 120 -12.62 -31.92 8.74
CA ASN A 120 -11.94 -33.02 8.06
C ASN A 120 -10.47 -32.67 7.86
N LEU A 121 -9.69 -32.79 8.93
CA LEU A 121 -8.30 -32.32 8.96
C LEU A 121 -7.37 -33.13 8.04
N GLY A 122 -7.63 -34.43 7.86
CA GLY A 122 -6.89 -35.28 6.93
C GLY A 122 -7.02 -34.81 5.48
N LYS A 123 -8.27 -34.61 4.99
CA LYS A 123 -8.49 -34.05 3.64
C LYS A 123 -7.99 -32.62 3.52
N ALA A 124 -8.10 -31.82 4.58
CA ALA A 124 -7.52 -30.47 4.60
C ALA A 124 -6.00 -30.52 4.37
N ALA A 125 -5.28 -31.40 5.07
CA ALA A 125 -3.84 -31.58 4.91
C ALA A 125 -3.46 -31.99 3.48
N GLN A 126 -4.19 -32.94 2.88
CA GLN A 126 -3.97 -33.35 1.49
C GLN A 126 -4.06 -32.16 0.52
N HIS A 127 -5.12 -31.34 0.66
CA HIS A 127 -5.33 -30.18 -0.19
C HIS A 127 -4.30 -29.07 0.03
N PHE A 128 -3.89 -28.80 1.27
CA PHE A 128 -2.82 -27.82 1.54
C PHE A 128 -1.46 -28.29 1.02
N ASN A 129 -1.16 -29.59 1.10
CA ASN A 129 0.05 -30.16 0.51
C ASN A 129 0.04 -30.08 -1.03
N ALA A 130 -1.11 -30.36 -1.66
CA ALA A 130 -1.28 -30.20 -3.10
C ALA A 130 -1.08 -28.74 -3.54
N ALA A 131 -1.59 -27.77 -2.76
CA ALA A 131 -1.37 -26.35 -3.00
C ALA A 131 0.11 -25.96 -2.85
N TYR A 132 0.76 -26.40 -1.76
CA TYR A 132 2.18 -26.16 -1.48
C TYR A 132 3.10 -26.63 -2.63
N ARG A 133 2.83 -27.81 -3.19
CA ARG A 133 3.61 -28.38 -4.29
C ARG A 133 3.48 -27.57 -5.60
N GLN A 134 2.33 -26.97 -5.84
CA GLN A 134 2.02 -26.26 -7.10
C GLN A 134 2.30 -24.75 -7.07
N TYR A 135 2.23 -24.09 -5.91
CA TYR A 135 2.58 -22.68 -5.83
C TYR A 135 4.05 -22.47 -6.22
N THR A 136 4.34 -21.35 -6.89
CA THR A 136 5.71 -20.88 -7.17
C THR A 136 6.09 -19.72 -6.25
N ASP A 137 5.14 -18.82 -6.00
CA ASP A 137 5.27 -17.70 -5.07
C ASP A 137 5.58 -18.18 -3.64
N ARG A 138 6.69 -17.68 -3.08
CA ARG A 138 7.15 -18.10 -1.73
C ARG A 138 6.13 -17.81 -0.63
N TRP A 139 5.46 -16.66 -0.69
CA TRP A 139 4.38 -16.29 0.25
C TRP A 139 3.26 -17.35 0.28
N GLU A 140 2.86 -17.87 -0.87
CA GLU A 140 1.77 -18.84 -1.00
C GLU A 140 2.19 -20.24 -0.52
N LYS A 141 3.46 -20.61 -0.74
CA LYS A 141 4.07 -21.80 -0.14
C LYS A 141 4.09 -21.72 1.38
N ASP A 142 4.54 -20.60 1.93
CA ASP A 142 4.62 -20.39 3.38
C ASP A 142 3.23 -20.42 4.02
N LYS A 143 2.24 -19.78 3.38
CA LYS A 143 0.84 -19.90 3.81
C LYS A 143 0.36 -21.36 3.87
N SER A 144 0.65 -22.14 2.83
CA SER A 144 0.29 -23.57 2.78
C SER A 144 1.00 -24.38 3.87
N LEU A 145 2.29 -24.11 4.12
CA LEU A 145 3.04 -24.75 5.21
C LEU A 145 2.47 -24.43 6.59
N PHE A 146 2.06 -23.18 6.82
CA PHE A 146 1.42 -22.80 8.08
C PHE A 146 0.11 -23.54 8.28
N TRP A 147 -0.74 -23.62 7.26
CA TRP A 147 -1.99 -24.38 7.36
C TRP A 147 -1.77 -25.88 7.51
N LEU A 148 -0.75 -26.45 6.86
CA LEU A 148 -0.32 -27.84 7.12
C LEU A 148 0.06 -28.04 8.58
N TYR A 149 0.85 -27.14 9.18
CA TYR A 149 1.11 -27.18 10.62
C TYR A 149 -0.18 -27.08 11.44
N MET A 150 -1.08 -26.16 11.11
CA MET A 150 -2.31 -25.95 11.89
C MET A 150 -3.18 -27.21 11.97
N VAL A 151 -3.29 -27.97 10.86
CA VAL A 151 -4.15 -29.17 10.79
C VAL A 151 -3.46 -30.47 11.16
N THR A 152 -2.12 -30.55 11.08
CA THR A 152 -1.36 -31.79 11.41
C THR A 152 -0.61 -31.72 12.73
N LYS A 153 -0.37 -30.51 13.25
CA LYS A 153 0.55 -30.21 14.36
C LYS A 153 1.99 -30.67 14.15
N ASN A 154 2.38 -31.09 12.94
CA ASN A 154 3.73 -31.53 12.64
C ASN A 154 4.71 -30.34 12.61
N LYS A 155 5.60 -30.27 13.60
CA LYS A 155 6.59 -29.18 13.77
C LYS A 155 7.58 -29.04 12.62
N SER A 156 7.76 -30.07 11.77
CA SER A 156 8.62 -29.98 10.58
C SER A 156 8.18 -28.86 9.62
N HIS A 157 6.88 -28.56 9.56
CA HIS A 157 6.36 -27.44 8.76
C HIS A 157 6.79 -26.08 9.31
N LEU A 158 6.83 -25.89 10.64
CA LEU A 158 7.38 -24.68 11.25
C LEU A 158 8.88 -24.56 10.98
N ASN A 159 9.62 -25.67 11.01
CA ASN A 159 11.05 -25.67 10.67
C ASN A 159 11.30 -25.24 9.22
N LYS A 160 10.43 -25.67 8.28
CA LYS A 160 10.48 -25.20 6.88
C LYS A 160 10.17 -23.70 6.77
N LEU A 161 9.17 -23.21 7.50
CA LEU A 161 8.83 -21.77 7.53
C LEU A 161 9.99 -20.90 8.04
N LYS A 162 10.68 -21.33 9.10
CA LYS A 162 11.83 -20.60 9.65
C LYS A 162 13.00 -20.47 8.66
N LYS A 163 13.10 -21.38 7.69
CA LYS A 163 14.10 -21.37 6.62
C LYS A 163 13.67 -20.56 5.39
N SER A 164 12.43 -20.05 5.34
CA SER A 164 11.96 -19.24 4.22
C SER A 164 12.68 -17.88 4.20
N TYR A 165 13.09 -17.45 3.00
CA TYR A 165 13.72 -16.14 2.80
C TYR A 165 12.70 -14.99 2.87
N HIS A 166 11.42 -15.28 2.67
CA HIS A 166 10.39 -14.26 2.56
C HIS A 166 9.88 -13.85 3.95
N ILE A 167 9.92 -12.55 4.24
CA ILE A 167 9.34 -12.01 5.47
C ILE A 167 7.83 -11.91 5.31
N ASN A 168 7.07 -12.72 6.05
CA ASN A 168 5.62 -12.76 5.99
C ASN A 168 5.02 -13.21 7.32
N MET A 169 3.72 -12.97 7.51
CA MET A 169 2.98 -13.32 8.72
C MET A 169 3.30 -14.73 9.22
N TYR A 170 3.38 -15.71 8.32
CA TYR A 170 3.59 -17.11 8.65
C TYR A 170 5.02 -17.40 9.12
N THR A 171 6.03 -16.72 8.58
CA THR A 171 7.43 -16.87 9.04
C THR A 171 7.65 -16.22 10.41
N LEU A 172 7.00 -15.07 10.68
CA LEU A 172 7.02 -14.46 12.02
C LEU A 172 6.26 -15.31 13.05
N LEU A 173 5.10 -15.86 12.69
CA LEU A 173 4.36 -16.77 13.58
C LEU A 173 5.14 -18.04 13.88
N ALA A 174 5.80 -18.65 12.89
CA ALA A 174 6.65 -19.80 13.14
C ALA A 174 7.80 -19.48 14.10
N ALA A 175 8.40 -18.30 14.00
CA ALA A 175 9.41 -17.85 14.95
C ALA A 175 8.83 -17.66 16.36
N ASP A 176 7.67 -17.03 16.50
CA ASP A 176 7.00 -16.83 17.79
C ASP A 176 6.62 -18.16 18.46
N MET A 177 5.97 -19.06 17.71
CA MET A 177 5.54 -20.38 18.19
C MET A 177 6.71 -21.30 18.57
N THR A 178 7.90 -21.06 18.01
CA THR A 178 9.13 -21.81 18.35
C THR A 178 10.08 -21.01 19.22
N LYS A 179 9.64 -19.90 19.82
CA LYS A 179 10.42 -19.01 20.69
C LYS A 179 11.78 -18.63 20.08
N SER A 180 11.82 -18.47 18.76
CA SER A 180 13.03 -18.20 17.98
C SER A 180 13.12 -16.73 17.55
N GLN A 181 14.29 -16.32 17.08
CA GLN A 181 14.50 -14.98 16.53
C GLN A 181 13.78 -14.80 15.19
N TYR A 182 13.41 -13.56 14.89
CA TYR A 182 12.87 -13.19 13.58
C TYR A 182 13.92 -13.31 12.47
N PRO A 183 13.50 -13.54 11.21
CA PRO A 183 14.45 -13.85 10.15
C PRO A 183 15.44 -12.70 9.93
N ARG A 184 16.72 -13.03 9.74
CA ARG A 184 17.81 -12.06 9.55
C ARG A 184 17.77 -11.35 8.18
N THR A 185 16.91 -11.77 7.26
CA THR A 185 16.75 -11.19 5.91
C THR A 185 16.01 -9.84 5.88
N ILE A 186 15.71 -9.27 7.06
CA ILE A 186 15.09 -7.95 7.23
C ILE A 186 16.17 -6.86 7.17
N ILE A 187 16.32 -6.22 6.02
CA ILE A 187 17.35 -5.21 5.76
C ILE A 187 16.80 -3.80 6.00
N THR A 188 17.54 -2.95 6.72
CA THR A 188 17.31 -1.50 6.72
C THR A 188 18.53 -0.85 6.06
N PRO A 189 18.37 -0.21 4.90
CA PRO A 189 19.49 0.45 4.24
C PRO A 189 20.01 1.61 5.09
N SER A 190 21.33 1.80 5.09
CA SER A 190 21.99 2.99 5.60
C SER A 190 22.32 3.89 4.43
N ILE A 191 21.78 5.12 4.42
CA ILE A 191 21.96 6.05 3.31
C ILE A 191 22.43 7.39 3.87
N SER A 192 23.58 7.85 3.38
CA SER A 192 24.21 9.11 3.78
C SER A 192 23.67 10.30 2.98
N LYS A 193 23.59 10.15 1.65
CA LYS A 193 23.17 11.19 0.70
C LYS A 193 21.74 11.67 0.97
N ASP A 194 21.52 12.98 1.03
CA ASP A 194 20.18 13.54 1.25
C ASP A 194 19.30 13.48 0.00
N SER A 195 19.87 13.81 -1.16
CA SER A 195 19.24 13.79 -2.49
C SER A 195 20.20 13.26 -3.56
N VAL A 196 19.68 13.03 -4.76
CA VAL A 196 20.46 12.71 -5.97
C VAL A 196 20.19 13.77 -7.04
N TYR A 197 21.16 13.98 -7.93
CA TYR A 197 21.02 14.91 -9.05
C TYR A 197 20.02 14.37 -10.10
N ARG A 198 19.24 15.26 -10.72
CA ARG A 198 18.26 14.98 -11.82
C ARG A 198 17.05 14.10 -11.48
N ILE A 199 16.90 13.57 -10.27
CA ILE A 199 15.70 12.81 -9.87
C ILE A 199 14.95 13.60 -8.79
N ASP A 200 13.81 14.18 -9.16
CA ASP A 200 12.84 14.73 -8.21
C ASP A 200 11.95 13.58 -7.69
N GLU A 201 12.06 13.26 -6.40
CA GLU A 201 11.33 12.17 -5.76
C GLU A 201 9.81 12.38 -5.76
N LYS A 202 9.37 13.63 -5.92
CA LYS A 202 7.96 14.05 -5.91
C LYS A 202 7.37 14.11 -7.31
N ASN A 203 8.18 14.05 -8.37
CA ASN A 203 7.72 14.13 -9.74
C ASN A 203 7.30 12.74 -10.29
N PRO A 204 6.01 12.49 -10.57
CA PRO A 204 5.56 11.21 -11.12
C PRO A 204 6.19 10.86 -12.46
N ILE A 205 6.55 11.86 -13.27
CA ILE A 205 7.16 11.61 -14.57
C ILE A 205 8.59 11.09 -14.44
N HIS A 206 9.38 11.57 -13.48
CA HIS A 206 10.71 11.01 -13.21
C HIS A 206 10.60 9.56 -12.74
N TRP A 207 9.58 9.23 -11.93
CA TRP A 207 9.32 7.83 -11.57
C TRP A 207 8.88 6.98 -12.77
N ALA A 208 8.08 7.53 -13.69
CA ALA A 208 7.70 6.86 -14.92
C ALA A 208 8.91 6.54 -15.81
N GLU A 209 9.87 7.46 -15.90
CA GLU A 209 11.14 7.29 -16.64
C GLU A 209 12.01 6.19 -16.02
N ILE A 210 12.19 6.19 -14.70
CA ILE A 210 12.91 5.10 -14.00
C ILE A 210 12.23 3.76 -14.28
N LYS A 211 10.89 3.70 -14.24
CA LYS A 211 10.18 2.46 -14.56
C LYS A 211 10.32 2.03 -16.01
N ALA A 212 10.46 2.96 -16.94
CA ALA A 212 10.70 2.65 -18.34
C ALA A 212 12.10 2.01 -18.50
N ARG A 213 13.14 2.64 -17.91
CA ARG A 213 14.51 2.12 -17.90
C ARG A 213 14.58 0.71 -17.28
N MET A 214 13.95 0.52 -16.12
CA MET A 214 13.87 -0.77 -15.42
C MET A 214 13.33 -1.94 -16.26
N ASN A 215 12.60 -1.69 -17.35
CA ASN A 215 12.07 -2.76 -18.21
C ASN A 215 12.88 -2.95 -19.50
N LEU A 216 13.98 -2.23 -19.69
CA LEU A 216 14.90 -2.45 -20.82
C LEU A 216 15.76 -3.69 -20.54
N PRO A 217 15.95 -4.60 -21.51
CA PRO A 217 16.78 -5.80 -21.33
C PRO A 217 18.23 -5.52 -20.92
N SER A 218 18.77 -4.38 -21.36
CA SER A 218 20.15 -3.96 -21.10
C SER A 218 20.37 -3.29 -19.75
N THR A 219 19.31 -3.07 -18.96
CA THR A 219 19.42 -2.33 -17.69
C THR A 219 19.87 -3.23 -16.56
N ASP A 220 21.04 -2.92 -15.99
CA ASP A 220 21.42 -3.42 -14.67
C ASP A 220 20.56 -2.73 -13.59
N LEU A 221 19.84 -3.54 -12.82
CA LEU A 221 18.91 -3.04 -11.80
C LEU A 221 19.60 -2.59 -10.52
N GLU A 222 20.80 -3.09 -10.23
CA GLU A 222 21.60 -2.64 -9.09
C GLU A 222 22.21 -1.27 -9.39
N ASP A 223 22.76 -1.07 -10.59
CA ASP A 223 23.24 0.25 -11.03
C ASP A 223 22.11 1.29 -11.06
N LEU A 224 20.95 0.95 -11.61
CA LEU A 224 19.79 1.83 -11.60
C LEU A 224 19.32 2.12 -10.16
N ALA A 225 19.44 1.15 -9.24
CA ALA A 225 19.15 1.37 -7.82
C ALA A 225 20.15 2.34 -7.19
N ASN A 226 21.45 2.21 -7.48
CA ASN A 226 22.52 3.06 -6.97
C ASN A 226 22.36 4.51 -7.44
N MET A 227 21.89 4.73 -8.67
CA MET A 227 21.50 6.07 -9.15
C MET A 227 20.39 6.73 -8.31
N CYS A 228 19.56 5.92 -7.64
CA CYS A 228 18.48 6.41 -6.78
C CYS A 228 18.87 6.44 -5.29
N GLU A 229 20.13 6.20 -4.92
CA GLU A 229 20.54 6.06 -3.52
C GLU A 229 20.62 7.43 -2.80
N SER A 230 19.50 7.87 -2.21
CA SER A 230 19.45 8.99 -1.27
C SER A 230 18.32 8.85 -0.25
N LYS A 231 18.32 9.67 0.80
CA LYS A 231 17.23 9.72 1.78
C LYS A 231 15.90 10.12 1.13
N ALA A 232 15.92 11.02 0.14
CA ALA A 232 14.73 11.43 -0.61
C ALA A 232 14.17 10.32 -1.51
N THR A 233 15.04 9.56 -2.18
CA THR A 233 14.68 8.53 -3.16
C THR A 233 14.78 7.09 -2.63
N VAL A 234 14.93 6.88 -1.32
CA VAL A 234 15.12 5.54 -0.71
C VAL A 234 14.01 4.55 -1.06
N GLY A 235 12.78 5.04 -1.27
CA GLY A 235 11.68 4.20 -1.74
C GLY A 235 11.94 3.61 -3.14
N MET A 236 12.45 4.44 -4.07
CA MET A 236 12.83 4.01 -5.42
C MET A 236 14.03 3.06 -5.38
N HIS A 237 15.08 3.43 -4.63
CA HIS A 237 16.29 2.62 -4.45
C HIS A 237 15.97 1.21 -3.92
N THR A 238 15.25 1.12 -2.79
CA THR A 238 14.92 -0.19 -2.19
C THR A 238 13.92 -0.99 -3.02
N TYR A 239 13.06 -0.33 -3.81
CA TYR A 239 12.19 -1.00 -4.77
C TYR A 239 13.02 -1.69 -5.87
N LEU A 240 14.01 -0.98 -6.43
CA LEU A 240 14.88 -1.51 -7.49
C LEU A 240 15.77 -2.65 -6.96
N LEU A 241 16.39 -2.50 -5.79
CA LEU A 241 17.16 -3.58 -5.16
C LEU A 241 16.31 -4.82 -4.86
N ALA A 242 15.06 -4.64 -4.43
CA ALA A 242 14.14 -5.76 -4.24
C ALA A 242 13.86 -6.48 -5.56
N ARG A 243 13.74 -5.77 -6.67
CA ARG A 243 13.58 -6.37 -8.00
C ARG A 243 14.84 -7.06 -8.50
N ALA A 244 16.01 -6.44 -8.35
CA ALA A 244 17.30 -7.00 -8.74
C ALA A 244 17.53 -8.39 -8.13
N CYS A 245 17.22 -8.54 -6.84
CA CYS A 245 17.36 -9.83 -6.14
C CYS A 245 16.12 -10.75 -6.22
N ASN A 246 15.18 -10.50 -7.14
CA ASN A 246 13.94 -11.27 -7.28
C ASN A 246 13.16 -11.42 -5.95
N TYR A 247 13.12 -10.35 -5.16
CA TYR A 247 12.46 -10.24 -3.86
C TYR A 247 12.94 -11.26 -2.81
N LYS A 248 14.14 -11.84 -2.98
CA LYS A 248 14.75 -12.72 -1.97
C LYS A 248 15.18 -11.97 -0.71
N LYS A 249 15.48 -10.67 -0.82
CA LYS A 249 15.79 -9.77 0.29
C LYS A 249 14.59 -8.86 0.59
N SER A 250 14.35 -8.57 1.86
CA SER A 250 13.24 -7.69 2.29
C SER A 250 13.75 -6.39 2.89
N TYR A 251 13.54 -5.29 2.17
CA TYR A 251 13.93 -3.95 2.61
C TYR A 251 12.83 -3.27 3.44
N PHE A 252 13.25 -2.65 4.54
CA PHE A 252 12.43 -1.92 5.52
C PHE A 252 13.14 -0.60 5.89
N PRO A 253 13.15 0.39 4.97
CA PRO A 253 13.73 1.69 5.24
C PRO A 253 12.88 2.48 6.26
N LYS A 254 13.49 3.46 6.92
CA LYS A 254 12.83 4.38 7.86
C LYS A 254 12.99 5.83 7.37
N PRO A 255 12.43 6.21 6.20
CA PRO A 255 12.59 7.56 5.67
C PRO A 255 11.89 8.61 6.53
N TYR A 256 12.18 9.89 6.28
CA TYR A 256 11.48 11.02 6.89
C TYR A 256 11.48 11.03 8.42
N ARG A 257 12.58 10.54 9.04
CA ARG A 257 12.69 10.40 10.51
C ARG A 257 12.35 11.68 11.26
N ARG A 258 12.73 12.85 10.74
CA ARG A 258 12.43 14.16 11.35
C ARG A 258 10.92 14.39 11.48
N GLN A 259 10.16 14.14 10.42
CA GLN A 259 8.70 14.27 10.40
C GLN A 259 8.03 13.23 11.30
N MET A 260 8.64 12.05 11.43
CA MET A 260 8.11 10.93 12.22
C MET A 260 8.35 11.08 13.72
N ARG A 261 9.37 11.86 14.15
CA ARG A 261 9.76 12.04 15.56
C ARG A 261 8.62 12.50 16.48
N ARG A 262 7.64 13.24 15.95
CA ARG A 262 6.49 13.75 16.74
C ARG A 262 5.47 12.69 17.12
N PHE A 263 5.54 11.50 16.53
CA PHE A 263 4.56 10.43 16.74
C PHE A 263 5.07 9.39 17.73
N SER A 264 4.16 8.69 18.41
CA SER A 264 4.51 7.50 19.20
C SER A 264 5.14 6.42 18.30
N LYS A 265 5.91 5.49 18.88
CA LYS A 265 6.55 4.41 18.11
C LYS A 265 5.53 3.54 17.37
N GLU A 266 4.35 3.34 17.94
CA GLU A 266 3.22 2.61 17.35
C GLU A 266 2.68 3.37 16.14
N ARG A 267 2.41 4.66 16.28
CA ARG A 267 1.95 5.48 15.15
C ARG A 267 3.00 5.54 14.05
N GLN A 268 4.28 5.67 14.40
CA GLN A 268 5.38 5.60 13.44
C GLN A 268 5.40 4.25 12.71
N ALA A 269 5.32 3.14 13.44
CA ALA A 269 5.31 1.80 12.86
C ALA A 269 4.11 1.58 11.94
N LEU A 270 2.93 2.10 12.28
CA LEU A 270 1.72 1.97 11.47
C LEU A 270 1.82 2.75 10.16
N ILE A 271 2.26 4.01 10.20
CA ILE A 271 2.51 4.81 9.00
C ILE A 271 3.57 4.14 8.12
N TYR A 272 4.69 3.68 8.70
CA TYR A 272 5.72 2.97 7.94
C TYR A 272 5.21 1.64 7.35
N ALA A 273 4.37 0.91 8.09
CA ALA A 273 3.81 -0.35 7.63
C ALA A 273 2.88 -0.19 6.42
N ILE A 274 2.03 0.84 6.47
CA ILE A 274 1.13 1.24 5.39
C ILE A 274 1.92 1.77 4.20
N ALA A 275 2.79 2.77 4.39
CA ALA A 275 3.63 3.33 3.31
C ALA A 275 4.45 2.26 2.58
N ARG A 276 5.03 1.32 3.33
CA ARG A 276 5.74 0.17 2.74
C ARG A 276 4.80 -0.65 1.86
N GLN A 277 3.59 -0.95 2.33
CA GLN A 277 2.65 -1.79 1.60
C GLN A 277 2.04 -1.07 0.39
N GLU A 278 1.75 0.22 0.51
CA GLU A 278 1.09 1.04 -0.51
C GLU A 278 2.01 1.36 -1.69
N SER A 279 3.24 1.81 -1.42
CA SER A 279 4.09 2.42 -2.44
C SER A 279 5.56 2.00 -2.37
N ARG A 280 5.94 1.19 -1.36
CA ARG A 280 7.34 0.98 -0.98
C ARG A 280 8.06 2.32 -0.74
N PHE A 281 7.36 3.30 -0.18
CA PHE A 281 7.84 4.65 0.11
C PHE A 281 8.14 5.54 -1.09
N VAL A 282 7.77 5.16 -2.32
CA VAL A 282 7.96 6.01 -3.50
C VAL A 282 7.02 7.22 -3.42
N PRO A 283 7.53 8.47 -3.25
CA PRO A 283 6.67 9.64 -3.03
C PRO A 283 5.84 9.99 -4.24
N ALA A 284 6.36 9.77 -5.45
CA ALA A 284 5.66 10.05 -6.70
C ALA A 284 4.77 8.90 -7.24
N SER A 285 4.42 7.92 -6.41
CA SER A 285 3.67 6.73 -6.84
C SER A 285 2.23 7.07 -7.27
N VAL A 286 1.80 6.57 -8.43
CA VAL A 286 0.43 6.69 -8.95
C VAL A 286 -0.15 5.30 -9.25
N SER A 287 -1.28 4.96 -8.65
CA SER A 287 -1.99 3.70 -8.96
C SER A 287 -2.81 3.79 -10.25
N ARG A 288 -3.19 2.63 -10.80
CA ARG A 288 -4.12 2.55 -11.94
C ARG A 288 -5.48 3.21 -11.68
N SER A 289 -5.87 3.38 -10.43
CA SER A 289 -7.12 4.06 -10.01
C SER A 289 -6.90 5.52 -9.61
N PHE A 290 -5.68 6.02 -9.78
CA PHE A 290 -5.19 7.33 -9.36
C PHE A 290 -5.25 7.50 -7.84
N ALA A 291 -4.76 6.51 -7.11
CA ALA A 291 -4.31 6.69 -5.73
C ALA A 291 -2.89 7.28 -5.75
N LEU A 292 -2.64 8.29 -4.93
CA LEU A 292 -1.51 9.20 -5.09
C LEU A 292 -0.56 9.14 -3.90
N GLY A 293 0.72 9.23 -4.22
CA GLY A 293 1.81 9.43 -3.29
C GLY A 293 2.19 8.20 -2.48
N MET A 294 3.14 8.37 -1.56
CA MET A 294 3.68 7.25 -0.78
C MET A 294 2.62 6.56 0.12
N MET A 295 1.52 7.25 0.41
CA MET A 295 0.41 6.76 1.22
C MET A 295 -0.83 6.36 0.39
N GLN A 296 -0.75 6.47 -0.94
CA GLN A 296 -1.79 6.09 -1.91
C GLN A 296 -3.17 6.67 -1.57
N PHE A 297 -3.25 7.98 -1.35
CA PHE A 297 -4.52 8.66 -1.12
C PHE A 297 -5.32 8.77 -2.43
N MET A 298 -6.59 8.39 -2.38
CA MET A 298 -7.52 8.65 -3.47
C MET A 298 -7.95 10.13 -3.45
N PRO A 299 -8.14 10.79 -4.62
CA PRO A 299 -8.58 12.18 -4.73
C PRO A 299 -9.73 12.57 -3.80
N PHE A 300 -10.80 11.77 -3.75
CA PHE A 300 -11.95 12.06 -2.87
C PHE A 300 -11.58 12.09 -1.38
N LEU A 301 -10.57 11.31 -0.96
CA LEU A 301 -10.10 11.30 0.43
C LEU A 301 -9.18 12.50 0.69
N ILE A 302 -8.39 12.92 -0.30
CA ILE A 302 -7.63 14.18 -0.25
C ILE A 302 -8.60 15.35 -0.05
N ASP A 303 -9.64 15.44 -0.88
CA ASP A 303 -10.69 16.47 -0.76
C ASP A 303 -11.35 16.47 0.62
N HIS A 304 -11.70 15.28 1.12
CA HIS A 304 -12.34 15.13 2.42
C HIS A 304 -11.45 15.64 3.57
N VAL A 305 -10.18 15.21 3.59
CA VAL A 305 -9.22 15.63 4.62
C VAL A 305 -8.92 17.13 4.51
N ALA A 306 -8.73 17.65 3.30
CA ALA A 306 -8.51 19.06 3.04
C ALA A 306 -9.67 19.92 3.55
N LYS A 307 -10.92 19.54 3.21
CA LYS A 307 -12.13 20.20 3.71
C LYS A 307 -12.21 20.18 5.23
N LYS A 308 -11.91 19.04 5.87
CA LYS A 308 -11.94 18.92 7.33
C LYS A 308 -10.86 19.75 8.03
N LYS A 309 -9.75 20.02 7.35
CA LYS A 309 -8.66 20.85 7.86
C LYS A 309 -8.80 22.33 7.47
N GLY A 310 -9.83 22.72 6.71
CA GLY A 310 -9.97 24.08 6.18
C GLY A 310 -8.85 24.49 5.22
N GLN A 311 -8.25 23.52 4.52
CA GLN A 311 -7.11 23.74 3.63
C GLN A 311 -7.54 23.65 2.16
N HIS A 312 -6.99 24.53 1.32
CA HIS A 312 -6.93 24.31 -0.12
C HIS A 312 -5.68 23.50 -0.46
N ILE A 313 -5.81 22.51 -1.35
CA ILE A 313 -4.71 21.63 -1.73
C ILE A 313 -4.85 21.22 -3.19
N ASP A 314 -3.73 21.16 -3.92
CA ASP A 314 -3.66 20.49 -5.21
C ASP A 314 -3.39 18.99 -4.99
N TYR A 315 -3.96 18.10 -5.80
CA TYR A 315 -3.68 16.67 -5.63
C TYR A 315 -2.18 16.31 -5.77
N ASP A 316 -1.40 17.08 -6.54
CA ASP A 316 0.05 16.88 -6.68
C ASP A 316 0.78 17.13 -5.34
N ASP A 317 0.21 17.90 -4.41
CA ASP A 317 0.83 18.19 -3.11
C ASP A 317 0.99 16.93 -2.25
N ILE A 318 0.19 15.88 -2.50
CA ILE A 318 0.30 14.59 -1.82
C ILE A 318 1.57 13.82 -2.23
N PHE A 319 2.23 14.18 -3.34
CA PHE A 319 3.55 13.63 -3.65
C PHE A 319 4.64 14.17 -2.70
N ASN A 320 4.39 15.27 -1.98
CA ASN A 320 5.27 15.73 -0.91
C ASN A 320 5.13 14.81 0.32
N PRO A 321 6.22 14.12 0.76
CA PRO A 321 6.17 13.20 1.89
C PRO A 321 5.65 13.82 3.20
N ARG A 322 5.95 15.10 3.46
CA ARG A 322 5.47 15.79 4.67
C ARG A 322 3.95 15.88 4.66
N LYS A 323 3.36 16.26 3.52
CA LYS A 323 1.90 16.39 3.35
C LYS A 323 1.23 15.02 3.36
N ALA A 324 1.83 14.03 2.69
CA ALA A 324 1.35 12.65 2.71
C ALA A 324 1.29 12.06 4.14
N ILE A 325 2.33 12.27 4.95
CA ILE A 325 2.38 11.83 6.36
C ILE A 325 1.34 12.59 7.20
N GLU A 326 1.19 13.89 7.00
CA GLU A 326 0.16 14.69 7.68
C GLU A 326 -1.25 14.17 7.40
N TYR A 327 -1.58 13.90 6.14
CA TYR A 327 -2.90 13.41 5.73
C TYR A 327 -3.14 11.97 6.20
N ALA A 328 -2.10 11.12 6.14
CA ALA A 328 -2.15 9.77 6.70
C ALA A 328 -2.45 9.78 8.19
N ASP A 329 -1.74 10.61 8.96
CA ASP A 329 -1.93 10.68 10.40
C ASP A 329 -3.36 11.12 10.76
N TYR A 330 -3.88 12.16 10.10
CA TYR A 330 -5.26 12.59 10.27
C TYR A 330 -6.27 11.47 9.93
N HIS A 331 -6.06 10.75 8.83
CA HIS A 331 -6.96 9.65 8.45
C HIS A 331 -6.88 8.49 9.44
N LEU A 332 -5.68 8.16 9.92
CA LEU A 332 -5.46 7.12 10.92
C LEU A 332 -6.08 7.48 12.28
N ASP A 333 -6.10 8.75 12.67
CA ASP A 333 -6.84 9.20 13.86
C ASP A 333 -8.34 8.92 13.73
N TYR A 334 -8.91 9.21 12.56
CA TYR A 334 -10.31 8.86 12.30
C TYR A 334 -10.56 7.36 12.40
N LEU A 335 -9.69 6.52 11.83
CA LEU A 335 -9.85 5.06 11.91
C LEU A 335 -9.68 4.54 13.35
N ASN A 336 -8.70 5.07 14.09
CA ASN A 336 -8.38 4.64 15.45
C ASN A 336 -9.45 5.00 16.49
N LYS A 337 -10.37 5.94 16.18
CA LYS A 337 -11.58 6.17 17.00
C LYS A 337 -12.49 4.94 17.09
N TRP A 338 -12.39 4.04 16.11
CA TRP A 338 -13.27 2.89 15.98
C TRP A 338 -12.55 1.55 16.01
N LEU A 339 -11.29 1.51 15.58
CA LEU A 339 -10.51 0.28 15.38
C LEU A 339 -9.19 0.43 16.12
N TYR A 340 -8.95 -0.41 17.13
CA TYR A 340 -7.74 -0.37 17.94
C TYR A 340 -6.66 -1.31 17.39
N HIS A 341 -7.09 -2.42 16.80
CA HIS A 341 -6.17 -3.45 16.32
C HIS A 341 -5.59 -3.11 14.93
N PRO A 342 -4.26 -3.12 14.74
CA PRO A 342 -3.61 -2.70 13.49
C PRO A 342 -4.06 -3.48 12.25
N LEU A 343 -4.44 -4.75 12.38
CA LEU A 343 -5.02 -5.51 11.26
C LEU A 343 -6.33 -4.91 10.74
N PHE A 344 -7.23 -4.50 11.64
CA PHE A 344 -8.52 -3.95 11.24
C PHE A 344 -8.36 -2.52 10.72
N VAL A 345 -7.46 -1.74 11.31
CA VAL A 345 -7.06 -0.43 10.75
C VAL A 345 -6.56 -0.61 9.31
N ALA A 346 -5.71 -1.61 9.05
CA ALA A 346 -5.24 -1.92 7.70
C ALA A 346 -6.38 -2.31 6.74
N TYR A 347 -7.33 -3.14 7.18
CA TYR A 347 -8.51 -3.46 6.37
C TYR A 347 -9.34 -2.22 6.06
N ALA A 348 -9.50 -1.31 7.02
CA ALA A 348 -10.26 -0.08 6.82
C ALA A 348 -9.53 0.94 5.95
N TYR A 349 -8.20 1.01 6.02
CA TYR A 349 -7.39 1.86 5.16
C TYR A 349 -7.51 1.46 3.69
N ASN A 350 -7.42 0.15 3.38
CA ASN A 350 -7.51 -0.36 2.01
C ASN A 350 -8.95 -0.52 1.51
N GLY A 351 -9.81 -1.18 2.30
CA GLY A 351 -11.17 -1.55 1.89
C GLY A 351 -12.27 -0.59 2.35
N GLY A 352 -11.92 0.41 3.17
CA GLY A 352 -12.87 1.34 3.79
C GLY A 352 -13.46 0.84 5.12
N ILE A 353 -13.67 1.76 6.06
CA ILE A 353 -14.19 1.44 7.41
C ILE A 353 -15.57 0.77 7.39
N GLY A 354 -16.44 1.12 6.43
CA GLY A 354 -17.76 0.50 6.30
C GLY A 354 -17.69 -0.98 5.93
N PHE A 355 -16.74 -1.36 5.07
CA PHE A 355 -16.45 -2.76 4.78
C PHE A 355 -15.95 -3.49 6.03
N THR A 356 -14.97 -2.92 6.73
CA THR A 356 -14.39 -3.52 7.95
C THR A 356 -15.43 -3.71 9.04
N LYS A 357 -16.29 -2.70 9.29
CA LYS A 357 -17.40 -2.78 10.25
C LYS A 357 -18.33 -3.95 9.94
N ARG A 358 -18.76 -4.09 8.68
CA ARG A 358 -19.64 -5.22 8.27
C ARG A 358 -18.96 -6.57 8.45
N LEU A 359 -17.67 -6.67 8.09
CA LEU A 359 -16.88 -7.89 8.23
C LEU A 359 -16.81 -8.34 9.70
N ILE A 360 -16.40 -7.46 10.62
CA ILE A 360 -16.15 -7.85 12.01
C ILE A 360 -17.46 -8.08 12.78
N LYS A 361 -18.53 -7.30 12.50
CA LYS A 361 -19.84 -7.50 13.13
C LYS A 361 -20.50 -8.82 12.72
N ASN A 362 -20.13 -9.41 11.58
CA ASN A 362 -20.61 -10.72 11.20
C ASN A 362 -20.08 -11.79 12.20
N LYS A 363 -21.00 -12.54 12.83
CA LYS A 363 -20.68 -13.56 13.84
C LYS A 363 -19.79 -14.70 13.31
N ARG A 364 -19.68 -14.88 11.98
CA ARG A 364 -18.83 -15.89 11.33
C ARG A 364 -17.35 -15.52 11.26
N TYR A 365 -16.97 -14.30 11.66
CA TYR A 365 -15.60 -13.81 11.58
C TYR A 365 -15.10 -13.33 12.95
N PHE A 366 -13.85 -13.65 13.27
CA PHE A 366 -13.12 -13.17 14.44
C PHE A 366 -13.88 -13.42 15.75
N ARG A 367 -14.28 -14.67 15.96
CA ARG A 367 -14.84 -15.20 17.22
C ARG A 367 -13.94 -16.35 17.73
N LYS A 368 -14.14 -16.81 18.95
CA LYS A 368 -13.40 -17.97 19.48
C LYS A 368 -13.74 -19.23 18.67
N GLY A 369 -12.74 -20.06 18.42
CA GLY A 369 -12.87 -21.32 17.67
C GLY A 369 -11.50 -21.97 17.41
N ALA A 370 -11.48 -23.26 17.11
CA ALA A 370 -10.25 -24.07 17.06
C ALA A 370 -9.17 -23.55 16.08
N PHE A 371 -9.59 -22.91 14.98
CA PHE A 371 -8.70 -22.37 13.95
C PHE A 371 -8.78 -20.84 13.84
N GLU A 372 -9.44 -20.19 14.80
CA GLU A 372 -9.57 -18.74 14.81
C GLU A 372 -8.35 -18.08 15.44
N PRO A 373 -7.96 -16.87 14.98
CA PRO A 373 -8.59 -16.03 13.94
C PRO A 373 -8.12 -16.35 12.51
N TYR A 374 -7.26 -17.37 12.33
CA TYR A 374 -6.64 -17.68 11.03
C TYR A 374 -7.69 -18.02 9.97
N LEU A 375 -8.70 -18.80 10.36
CA LEU A 375 -9.80 -19.18 9.49
C LEU A 375 -10.61 -17.96 9.02
N SER A 376 -10.93 -17.04 9.94
CA SER A 376 -11.59 -15.76 9.60
C SER A 376 -10.80 -14.93 8.60
N MET A 377 -9.47 -14.83 8.78
CA MET A 377 -8.62 -14.13 7.82
C MET A 377 -8.74 -14.79 6.43
N GLU A 378 -8.62 -16.11 6.31
CA GLU A 378 -8.67 -16.79 5.00
C GLU A 378 -10.05 -16.77 4.34
N LYS A 379 -11.14 -16.79 5.11
CA LYS A 379 -12.52 -16.76 4.61
C LYS A 379 -12.99 -15.41 4.12
N MET A 380 -12.21 -14.35 4.33
CA MET A 380 -12.58 -13.01 3.87
C MET A 380 -12.65 -12.96 2.34
N THR A 381 -13.83 -12.64 1.79
CA THR A 381 -14.08 -12.65 0.34
C THR A 381 -13.30 -11.57 -0.40
N ASN A 382 -13.07 -10.42 0.23
CA ASN A 382 -12.22 -9.37 -0.33
C ASN A 382 -10.75 -9.79 -0.20
N ILE A 383 -10.23 -10.46 -1.24
CA ILE A 383 -8.87 -11.01 -1.28
C ILE A 383 -7.82 -9.90 -1.18
N GLU A 384 -8.05 -8.74 -1.81
CA GLU A 384 -7.11 -7.62 -1.77
C GLU A 384 -6.91 -7.12 -0.35
N ALA A 385 -8.00 -6.74 0.33
CA ALA A 385 -7.94 -6.27 1.70
C ALA A 385 -7.41 -7.37 2.64
N ARG A 386 -7.71 -8.64 2.38
CA ARG A 386 -7.24 -9.77 3.20
C ARG A 386 -5.73 -9.86 3.19
N GLU A 387 -5.12 -9.92 2.00
CA GLU A 387 -3.67 -10.03 1.87
C GLU A 387 -2.98 -8.71 2.25
N TYR A 388 -3.62 -7.57 1.99
CA TYR A 388 -3.15 -6.25 2.45
C TYR A 388 -3.00 -6.22 3.98
N GLY A 389 -4.03 -6.59 4.72
CA GLY A 389 -3.98 -6.56 6.19
C GLY A 389 -2.92 -7.49 6.76
N LYS A 390 -2.77 -8.71 6.22
CA LYS A 390 -1.70 -9.63 6.65
C LYS A 390 -0.32 -9.02 6.46
N ARG A 391 -0.09 -8.34 5.33
CA ARG A 391 1.18 -7.66 5.01
C ARG A 391 1.42 -6.44 5.89
N VAL A 392 0.40 -5.59 6.11
CA VAL A 392 0.54 -4.42 6.98
C VAL A 392 0.79 -4.84 8.43
N LEU A 393 0.07 -5.83 8.96
CA LEU A 393 0.32 -6.30 10.32
C LEU A 393 1.74 -6.86 10.48
N THR A 394 2.22 -7.61 9.48
CA THR A 394 3.61 -8.09 9.44
C THR A 394 4.59 -6.92 9.45
N ASN A 395 4.38 -5.93 8.57
CA ASN A 395 5.24 -4.76 8.50
C ASN A 395 5.24 -3.96 9.81
N TYR A 396 4.08 -3.83 10.44
CA TYR A 396 3.89 -3.12 11.70
C TYR A 396 4.76 -3.70 12.81
N VAL A 397 4.72 -5.03 13.00
CA VAL A 397 5.56 -5.72 13.97
C VAL A 397 7.05 -5.54 13.66
N VAL A 398 7.45 -5.66 12.39
CA VAL A 398 8.85 -5.43 11.99
C VAL A 398 9.30 -4.00 12.29
N TYR A 399 8.47 -2.99 12.01
CA TYR A 399 8.81 -1.60 12.28
C TYR A 399 8.85 -1.27 13.77
N LEU A 400 7.95 -1.83 14.59
CA LEU A 400 8.03 -1.68 16.05
C LEU A 400 9.39 -2.15 16.59
N ASN A 401 9.84 -3.33 16.17
CA ASN A 401 11.16 -3.84 16.54
C ASN A 401 12.29 -2.91 16.05
N LYS A 402 12.22 -2.40 14.82
CA LYS A 402 13.20 -1.44 14.27
C LYS A 402 13.18 -0.06 14.91
N LEU A 403 12.13 0.27 15.64
CA LEU A 403 11.98 1.49 16.45
C LEU A 403 12.37 1.24 17.92
N GLY A 404 12.94 0.07 18.23
CA GLY A 404 13.35 -0.29 19.59
C GLY A 404 12.17 -0.54 20.52
N LYS A 405 11.07 -1.10 19.99
CA LYS A 405 9.98 -1.67 20.80
C LYS A 405 9.90 -3.17 20.50
N PRO A 406 10.60 -4.03 21.28
CA PRO A 406 10.57 -5.47 21.09
C PRO A 406 9.13 -5.98 21.04
N THR A 407 8.75 -6.61 19.93
CA THR A 407 7.35 -6.96 19.66
C THR A 407 7.24 -8.30 18.96
N ARG A 408 6.29 -9.13 19.40
CA ARG A 408 5.94 -10.41 18.79
C ARG A 408 4.60 -10.28 18.06
N LEU A 409 4.40 -11.07 17.01
CA LEU A 409 3.20 -11.05 16.16
C LEU A 409 2.07 -11.89 16.77
N LEU A 410 2.39 -13.03 17.37
CA LEU A 410 1.40 -13.95 17.94
C LEU A 410 0.43 -13.27 18.93
N PRO A 411 0.87 -12.40 19.87
CA PRO A 411 -0.05 -11.70 20.77
C PRO A 411 -1.08 -10.81 20.04
N PHE A 412 -0.73 -10.19 18.90
CA PHE A 412 -1.71 -9.47 18.08
C PHE A 412 -2.73 -10.42 17.47
N ILE A 413 -2.28 -11.58 16.99
CA ILE A 413 -3.19 -12.58 16.44
C ILE A 413 -4.18 -13.07 17.52
N GLU A 414 -3.71 -13.37 18.72
CA GLU A 414 -4.57 -13.84 19.83
C GLU A 414 -5.65 -12.82 20.23
N GLN A 415 -5.36 -11.52 20.10
CA GLN A 415 -6.33 -10.46 20.40
C GLN A 415 -7.50 -10.41 19.43
N LEU A 416 -7.35 -10.90 18.19
CA LEU A 416 -8.35 -10.74 17.13
C LEU A 416 -9.72 -11.34 17.46
N THR A 417 -9.77 -12.37 18.31
CA THR A 417 -11.01 -13.03 18.74
C THR A 417 -11.63 -12.41 20.00
N THR A 418 -11.03 -11.34 20.55
CA THR A 418 -11.50 -10.60 21.72
C THR A 418 -11.95 -9.19 21.29
N PRO A 419 -13.25 -8.98 20.98
CA PRO A 419 -13.74 -7.72 20.40
C PRO A 419 -13.30 -6.45 21.13
N SER A 420 -13.35 -6.46 22.47
CA SER A 420 -12.96 -5.33 23.33
C SER A 420 -11.52 -4.86 23.16
N LYS A 421 -10.62 -5.73 22.70
CA LYS A 421 -9.21 -5.39 22.43
C LYS A 421 -8.98 -4.86 21.02
N THR A 422 -10.01 -4.82 20.17
CA THR A 422 -9.82 -4.65 18.73
C THR A 422 -10.63 -3.55 18.08
N ASP A 423 -11.83 -3.27 18.57
CA ASP A 423 -12.70 -2.26 17.99
C ASP A 423 -13.80 -1.80 18.95
N ARG A 424 -14.43 -0.68 18.59
CA ARG A 424 -15.61 -0.11 19.26
C ARG A 424 -16.94 -0.60 18.67
N PHE A 425 -16.94 -1.27 17.52
CA PHE A 425 -18.18 -1.63 16.81
C PHE A 425 -18.91 -2.84 17.39
N ARG A 426 -18.19 -3.66 18.16
CA ARG A 426 -18.65 -4.92 18.76
C ARG A 426 -18.67 -4.89 20.29
N ASN A 427 -18.35 -3.75 20.88
CA ASN A 427 -18.47 -3.51 22.32
C ASN A 427 -19.86 -2.97 22.65
#